data_AF-A0A3S5HTX0-F1
#
_entry.id   AF-A0A3S5HTX0-F1
#
_cell.length_a   1.000
_cell.length_b   1.000
_cell.length_c   1.000
_cell.angle_alpha   90.00
_cell.angle_beta   90.00
_cell.angle_gamma   90.00
#
_symmetry.space_group_name_H-M   'P 1'
#
loop_
_entity.id
_entity.type
_entity.pdbx_description
1 polymer ?
#
loop_
_entity_poly.entity_id
_entity_poly.type
_entity_poly.pdbx_seq_one_letter_code
_entity_poly.pdbx_strand_id
1 'polypeptide(L)' 'DNTNGCISAGPHFNPCDKEHGGPNDEIRHVGDLGNVEVNAEGVAKVNISDSQISLTGLNSIIGRTVVVHAD' A
#
# COMPACT_ATOMS: atom_id res chain seq x y z
N ASP A 1 12.63 -0.18 4.85
CA ASP A 1 13.90 -0.91 5.01
C ASP A 1 13.95 -1.99 3.94
N ASN A 2 15.11 -2.20 3.33
CA ASN A 2 15.33 -3.18 2.27
C ASN A 2 16.58 -4.07 2.54
N THR A 3 17.05 -4.11 3.79
CA THR A 3 18.23 -4.90 4.20
C THR A 3 18.00 -6.41 4.10
N ASN A 4 16.73 -6.86 4.16
CA ASN A 4 16.32 -8.25 3.96
C ASN A 4 15.19 -8.35 2.91
N GLY A 5 15.34 -7.61 1.80
CA GLY A 5 14.32 -7.54 0.74
C GLY A 5 12.95 -7.08 1.24
N CYS A 6 11.88 -7.63 0.66
CA CYS A 6 10.50 -7.27 1.02
C CYS A 6 10.15 -7.62 2.49
N ILE A 7 10.83 -8.60 3.10
CA ILE A 7 10.58 -9.00 4.50
C ILE A 7 10.85 -7.83 5.44
N SER A 8 11.92 -7.08 5.19
CA SER A 8 12.26 -5.90 6.00
C SER A 8 11.32 -4.71 5.79
N ALA A 9 10.38 -4.75 4.84
CA ALA A 9 9.38 -3.69 4.68
C ALA A 9 8.41 -3.62 5.88
N GLY A 10 8.19 -4.74 6.55
CA GLY A 10 7.28 -4.83 7.70
C GLY A 10 5.81 -4.97 7.30
N PRO A 11 4.87 -4.72 8.24
CA PRO A 11 3.44 -4.79 7.99
C PRO A 11 2.95 -3.60 7.14
N HIS A 12 1.68 -3.65 6.74
CA HIS A 12 1.04 -2.52 6.06
C HIS A 12 1.12 -1.24 6.90
N PHE A 13 1.23 -0.10 6.23
CA PHE A 13 1.32 1.18 6.91
C PHE A 13 0.00 1.54 7.61
N ASN A 14 0.00 1.48 8.95
CA ASN A 14 -1.19 1.66 9.79
C ASN A 14 -0.95 2.64 10.95
N PRO A 15 -0.91 3.96 10.68
CA PRO A 15 -0.71 4.96 11.74
C PRO A 15 -1.93 5.13 12.66
N CYS A 16 -3.10 4.61 12.28
CA CYS A 16 -4.36 4.79 12.98
C CYS A 16 -4.85 3.55 13.72
N ASP A 17 -4.04 2.48 13.77
CA ASP A 17 -4.35 1.20 14.43
C ASP A 17 -5.72 0.63 14.01
N LYS A 18 -5.99 0.62 12.70
CA LYS A 18 -7.20 0.06 12.10
C LYS A 18 -6.98 -1.37 11.63
N GLU A 19 -8.07 -2.10 11.40
CA GLU A 19 -8.04 -3.38 10.69
C GLU A 19 -7.79 -3.19 9.18
N HIS A 20 -7.34 -4.26 8.52
CA HIS A 20 -7.17 -4.30 7.07
C HIS A 20 -8.52 -4.18 6.34
N GLY A 21 -8.54 -3.50 5.20
CA GLY A 21 -9.75 -3.35 4.39
C GLY A 21 -9.46 -3.02 2.93
N GLY A 22 -10.52 -2.99 2.12
CA GLY A 22 -10.47 -2.55 0.74
C GLY A 22 -10.25 -1.03 0.63
N PRO A 23 -9.78 -0.52 -0.52
CA PRO A 23 -9.41 0.88 -0.68
C PRO A 23 -10.59 1.87 -0.51
N ASN A 24 -11.84 1.42 -0.58
CA ASN A 24 -13.00 2.27 -0.36
C ASN A 24 -13.67 2.06 1.01
N ASP A 25 -13.12 1.18 1.84
CA ASP A 25 -13.68 0.89 3.16
C ASP A 25 -13.33 1.98 4.17
N GLU A 26 -14.25 2.27 5.09
CA GLU A 26 -14.00 3.22 6.20
C GLU A 26 -12.93 2.71 7.17
N ILE A 27 -12.90 1.38 7.35
CA ILE A 27 -11.94 0.65 8.16
C ILE A 27 -10.95 -0.01 7.19
N ARG A 28 -9.77 0.59 7.08
CA ARG A 28 -8.62 0.10 6.33
C ARG A 28 -7.35 0.69 6.91
N HIS A 29 -6.20 0.07 6.64
CA HIS A 29 -4.93 0.74 6.83
C HIS A 29 -4.75 1.87 5.82
N VAL A 30 -3.89 2.84 6.15
CA VAL A 30 -3.51 3.92 5.23
C VAL A 30 -2.77 3.35 4.01
N GLY A 31 -1.98 2.28 4.20
CA GLY A 31 -1.25 1.61 3.10
C GLY A 31 -2.08 0.67 2.22
N ASP A 32 -3.36 0.45 2.50
CA ASP A 32 -4.19 -0.54 1.79
C ASP A 32 -4.72 0.01 0.46
N LEU A 33 -3.97 -0.15 -0.63
CA LEU A 33 -4.35 0.40 -1.94
C LEU A 33 -5.17 -0.57 -2.82
N GLY A 34 -5.51 -1.74 -2.29
CA GLY A 34 -6.22 -2.79 -3.02
C GLY A 34 -5.37 -3.50 -4.08
N ASN A 35 -6.05 -4.14 -5.02
CA ASN A 35 -5.41 -4.92 -6.07
C ASN A 35 -5.12 -4.09 -7.32
N VAL A 36 -4.05 -4.46 -8.04
CA VAL A 36 -3.75 -3.95 -9.38
C VAL A 36 -4.16 -4.98 -10.42
N GLU A 37 -4.72 -4.53 -11.54
CA GLU A 37 -5.09 -5.42 -12.63
C GLU A 37 -3.90 -5.64 -13.57
N VAL A 38 -3.62 -6.91 -13.85
CA VAL A 38 -2.56 -7.35 -14.76
C VAL A 38 -3.20 -7.75 -16.08
N ASN A 39 -2.68 -7.23 -17.19
CA ASN A 39 -3.16 -7.59 -18.52
C ASN A 39 -2.66 -8.98 -18.98
N ALA A 40 -3.11 -9.43 -20.15
CA ALA A 40 -2.74 -10.74 -20.69
C ALA A 40 -1.22 -10.91 -20.97
N GLU A 41 -0.47 -9.81 -21.07
CA GLU A 41 0.99 -9.83 -21.24
C GLU A 41 1.75 -9.86 -19.90
N GLY A 42 1.05 -9.90 -18.75
CA GLY A 42 1.69 -9.85 -17.43
C GLY A 42 2.06 -8.43 -16.99
N VAL A 43 1.50 -7.39 -17.61
CA VAL A 43 1.79 -5.98 -17.30
C VAL A 43 0.64 -5.34 -16.53
N ALA A 44 0.94 -4.80 -15.35
CA ALA A 44 0.01 -3.94 -14.61
C ALA A 44 0.26 -2.46 -14.93
N LYS A 45 -0.76 -1.76 -15.42
CA LYS A 45 -0.74 -0.30 -15.55
C LYS A 45 -1.54 0.31 -14.41
N VAL A 46 -0.85 0.88 -13.43
CA VAL A 46 -1.47 1.38 -12.21
C VAL A 46 -1.84 2.85 -12.37
N ASN A 47 -3.12 3.17 -12.18
CA ASN A 47 -3.63 4.53 -12.06
C ASN A 47 -4.66 4.56 -10.92
N ILE A 48 -4.22 4.96 -9.73
CA ILE A 48 -5.01 4.97 -8.50
C ILE A 48 -4.95 6.38 -7.90
N SER A 49 -6.09 6.87 -7.42
CA SER A 49 -6.19 8.06 -6.59
C SER A 49 -6.67 7.65 -5.21
N ASP A 50 -5.95 8.05 -4.17
CA ASP A 50 -6.24 7.68 -2.78
C ASP A 50 -6.24 8.93 -1.90
N SER A 51 -7.14 8.96 -0.90
CA SER A 51 -7.31 10.10 0.01
C SER A 51 -6.71 9.89 1.40
N GLN A 52 -6.21 8.68 1.71
CA GLN A 52 -5.64 8.32 3.01
C GLN A 52 -4.13 8.55 3.02
N ILE A 53 -3.41 8.14 1.96
CA ILE A 53 -1.98 8.37 1.83
C ILE A 53 -1.68 9.87 1.62
N SER A 54 -0.54 10.31 2.13
CA SER A 54 -0.07 11.68 1.95
C SER A 54 1.43 11.69 1.69
N LEU A 55 1.95 12.80 1.19
CA LEU A 55 3.39 13.03 1.07
C LEU A 55 3.95 13.74 2.31
N THR A 56 3.10 14.20 3.23
CA THR A 56 3.48 14.94 4.44
C THR A 56 2.62 14.59 5.64
N GLY A 57 3.06 14.96 6.84
CA GLY A 57 2.30 14.75 8.07
C GLY A 57 2.29 13.28 8.53
N LEU A 58 1.33 12.94 9.39
CA LEU A 58 1.22 11.61 10.02
C LEU A 58 1.10 10.47 8.98
N ASN A 59 0.36 10.71 7.90
CA ASN A 59 0.12 9.73 6.84
C ASN A 59 1.19 9.79 5.72
N SER A 60 2.34 10.42 5.97
CA SER A 60 3.40 10.50 4.96
C SER A 60 3.92 9.10 4.59
N ILE A 61 3.93 8.81 3.29
CA ILE A 61 4.51 7.60 2.73
C ILE A 61 5.95 7.78 2.24
N ILE A 62 6.51 8.99 2.34
CA ILE A 62 7.90 9.24 1.95
C ILE A 62 8.84 8.41 2.86
N GLY A 63 9.77 7.68 2.23
CA GLY A 63 10.71 6.79 2.92
C GLY A 63 10.13 5.41 3.29
N ARG A 64 8.88 5.11 2.92
CA ARG A 64 8.27 3.79 3.05
C ARG A 64 8.47 2.95 1.79
N THR A 65 8.03 1.69 1.84
CA THR A 65 8.16 0.72 0.75
C THR A 65 6.80 0.49 0.09
N VAL A 66 6.76 0.43 -1.23
CA VAL A 66 5.62 -0.12 -2.00
C VAL A 66 5.91 -1.59 -2.28
N VAL A 67 4.96 -2.47 -1.96
CA VAL A 67 5.10 -3.92 -2.14
C VAL A 67 3.99 -4.41 -3.07
N VAL A 68 4.36 -5.22 -4.06
CA VAL A 68 3.43 -5.95 -4.93
C VAL A 68 3.52 -7.41 -4.52
N HIS A 69 2.37 -8.01 -4.19
CA HIS A 69 2.30 -9.39 -3.72
C HIS A 69 2.10 -10.35 -4.90
N ALA A 70 2.59 -11.57 -4.73
CA ALA A 70 2.14 -12.73 -5.50
C ALA A 70 1.02 -13.41 -4.68
N ASP A 71 -0.02 -13.88 -5.36
CA ASP A 71 -1.13 -14.65 -4.75
C ASP A 71 -0.64 -15.97 -4.12
#